data_AF-A0AAX1QBY4-F1
#
_entry.id   AF-A0AAX1QBY4-F1
#
_cell.length_a   1.000
_cell.length_b   1.000
_cell.length_c   1.000
_cell.angle_alpha   90.00
_cell.angle_beta   90.00
_cell.angle_gamma   90.00
#
_symmetry.space_group_name_H-M   'P 1'
#
loop_
_entity.id
_entity.type
_entity.pdbx_description
1 polymer ?
#
loop_
_entity_poly.entity_id
_entity_poly.type
_entity_poly.pdbx_seq_one_letter_code
_entity_poly.pdbx_strand_id
1 'polypeptide(L)' 'MTIKNKVVVITHGTDTLEETAYFLHLVVKSSKPVVIVGAVRPATALSADGPLNIYNGVKVACNKESHGKGILVVLGD' A
#
# COMPACT_ATOMS: atom_id res chain seq x y z
N MET A 1 -12.10 15.22 16.83
CA MET A 1 -11.02 14.99 15.86
C MET A 1 -11.62 14.31 14.63
N THR A 2 -11.96 15.08 13.59
CA THR A 2 -12.59 14.52 12.38
C THR A 2 -11.51 14.23 11.35
N ILE A 3 -11.23 12.95 11.09
CA ILE A 3 -10.27 12.56 10.04
C ILE A 3 -10.94 12.81 8.68
N LYS A 4 -10.64 13.98 8.08
CA LYS A 4 -11.21 14.40 6.79
C LYS A 4 -10.54 13.73 5.57
N ASN A 5 -9.31 13.24 5.71
CA ASN A 5 -8.60 12.49 4.67
C ASN A 5 -8.55 11.00 5.01
N LYS A 6 -9.51 10.24 4.49
CA LYS A 6 -9.49 8.78 4.56
C LYS A 6 -8.61 8.24 3.42
N VAL A 7 -7.59 7.47 3.77
CA VAL A 7 -6.69 6.75 2.85
C VAL A 7 -6.80 5.26 3.12
N VAL A 8 -6.37 4.42 2.19
CA VAL A 8 -6.42 2.96 2.36
C VAL A 8 -5.03 2.37 2.17
N VAL A 9 -4.62 1.53 3.11
CA VAL A 9 -3.44 0.67 3.01
C VAL A 9 -3.91 -0.77 3.10
N ILE A 10 -3.55 -1.59 2.11
CA ILE A 10 -3.91 -3.01 2.02
C ILE A 10 -2.65 -3.82 2.27
N THR A 11 -2.64 -4.65 3.31
CA THR A 11 -1.63 -5.67 3.49
C THR A 11 -2.00 -6.89 2.65
N HIS A 12 -1.10 -7.32 1.77
CA HIS A 12 -1.32 -8.44 0.86
C HIS A 12 -0.10 -9.36 0.82
N GLY A 13 -0.32 -10.67 0.60
CA GLY A 13 0.77 -11.61 0.32
C GLY A 13 1.44 -11.28 -1.01
N THR A 14 2.73 -11.56 -1.15
CA THR A 14 3.48 -11.16 -2.36
C THR A 14 3.14 -11.99 -3.60
N ASP A 15 2.60 -13.20 -3.42
CA ASP A 15 2.45 -14.19 -4.49
C ASP A 15 1.53 -13.75 -5.64
N THR A 16 0.53 -12.91 -5.36
CA THR A 16 -0.47 -12.43 -6.35
C THR A 16 -0.77 -10.95 -6.16
N LEU A 17 0.23 -10.22 -5.67
CA LEU A 17 0.07 -8.82 -5.34
C LEU A 17 -0.14 -7.99 -6.61
N GLU A 18 0.61 -8.26 -7.69
CA GLU A 18 0.49 -7.51 -8.93
C GLU A 18 -0.89 -7.66 -9.59
N GLU A 19 -1.50 -8.84 -9.56
CA GLU A 19 -2.81 -9.09 -10.14
C GLU A 19 -3.89 -8.35 -9.37
N THR A 20 -3.82 -8.37 -8.04
CA THR A 20 -4.74 -7.63 -7.17
C THR A 20 -4.57 -6.12 -7.37
N ALA A 21 -3.34 -5.62 -7.45
CA ALA A 21 -3.05 -4.22 -7.70
C ALA A 21 -3.62 -3.77 -9.05
N TYR A 22 -3.42 -4.57 -10.10
CA TYR A 22 -3.92 -4.27 -11.43
C TYR A 22 -5.45 -4.32 -11.51
N PHE A 23 -6.08 -5.35 -10.94
CA PHE A 23 -7.53 -5.45 -10.86
C PHE A 23 -8.14 -4.22 -10.17
N LEU A 24 -7.61 -3.85 -9.00
CA LEU A 24 -8.07 -2.68 -8.25
C LEU A 24 -7.84 -1.37 -9.03
N HIS A 25 -6.76 -1.27 -9.80
CA HIS A 25 -6.50 -0.10 -10.65
C HIS A 25 -7.60 0.08 -11.71
N LEU A 26 -8.14 -1.01 -12.24
CA LEU A 26 -9.21 -0.95 -13.23
C LEU A 26 -10.58 -0.65 -12.60
N VAL A 27 -10.89 -1.21 -11.44
CA VAL A 27 -12.26 -1.17 -10.87
C VAL A 27 -12.48 -0.07 -9.83
N VAL A 28 -11.44 0.38 -9.12
CA VAL A 28 -11.57 1.41 -8.08
C VAL A 28 -11.63 2.80 -8.72
N LYS A 29 -12.81 3.44 -8.64
CA LYS A 29 -13.02 4.81 -9.14
C LYS A 29 -12.90 5.83 -8.01
N SER A 30 -11.68 6.04 -7.51
CA SER A 30 -11.39 7.03 -6.48
C SER A 30 -10.11 7.80 -6.78
N SER A 31 -10.11 9.09 -6.43
CA SER A 31 -8.89 9.91 -6.42
C SER A 31 -8.12 9.82 -5.09
N LYS A 32 -8.67 9.15 -4.08
CA LYS A 32 -8.01 8.91 -2.80
C LYS A 32 -6.90 7.86 -2.98
N PRO A 33 -5.73 8.04 -2.35
CA PRO A 33 -4.66 7.05 -2.39
C PRO A 33 -5.10 5.69 -1.86
N VAL A 34 -4.80 4.65 -2.63
CA VAL A 34 -4.87 3.25 -2.21
C VAL A 34 -3.50 2.65 -2.43
N VAL A 35 -2.86 2.21 -1.34
CA VAL A 35 -1.52 1.64 -1.35
C VAL A 35 -1.60 0.18 -0.93
N ILE A 36 -0.95 -0.70 -1.69
CA ILE A 36 -0.79 -2.11 -1.33
C ILE A 36 0.64 -2.31 -0.85
N VAL A 37 0.78 -2.98 0.28
CA VAL A 37 2.06 -3.35 0.89
C VAL A 37 2.11 -4.86 1.09
N GLY A 38 3.32 -5.42 0.99
CA GLY A 38 3.60 -6.81 1.29
C GLY A 38 4.95 -6.95 2.01
N ALA A 39 5.35 -8.19 2.27
CA ALA A 39 6.65 -8.51 2.84
C ALA A 39 7.12 -9.86 2.28
N VAL A 40 8.41 -9.96 1.98
CA VAL A 40 9.02 -11.23 1.51
C VAL A 40 9.45 -12.09 2.70
N ARG A 41 9.82 -11.46 3.83
CA ARG A 41 10.19 -12.18 5.05
C ARG A 41 9.02 -12.23 6.03
N PRO A 42 8.81 -13.35 6.74
CA PRO A 42 7.79 -13.42 7.78
C PRO A 42 8.13 -12.48 8.93
N ALA A 43 7.12 -12.05 9.69
CA ALA A 43 7.28 -11.11 10.79
C ALA A 43 8.21 -11.60 11.92
N THR A 44 8.45 -12.92 12.00
CA THR A 44 9.35 -13.55 12.99
C THR A 44 10.80 -13.67 12.51
N ALA A 45 11.10 -13.34 11.25
CA ALA A 45 12.46 -13.43 10.73
C ALA A 45 13.34 -12.29 11.25
N LEU A 46 14.64 -12.56 11.35
CA LEU A 46 15.63 -11.51 11.51
C LEU A 46 15.58 -10.57 10.29
N SER A 47 15.59 -9.27 10.54
CA SER A 47 15.51 -8.24 9.49
C SER A 47 14.25 -8.35 8.62
N ALA A 48 13.10 -8.61 9.25
CA ALA A 48 11.80 -8.57 8.58
C ALA A 48 11.56 -7.20 7.91
N ASP A 49 11.11 -7.21 6.66
CA ASP A 49 10.86 -6.03 5.83
C ASP A 49 9.45 -5.44 6.02
N GLY A 50 8.50 -6.24 6.52
CA GLY A 50 7.11 -5.84 6.73
C GLY A 50 6.91 -4.54 7.53
N PRO A 51 7.57 -4.34 8.69
CA PRO A 51 7.41 -3.11 9.46
C PRO A 51 7.77 -1.84 8.69
N LEU A 52 8.89 -1.86 7.94
CA LEU A 52 9.32 -0.71 7.14
C LEU A 52 8.42 -0.51 5.92
N ASN A 53 8.03 -1.60 5.24
CA ASN A 53 7.11 -1.52 4.10
C ASN A 53 5.75 -0.93 4.50
N ILE A 54 5.21 -1.30 5.67
CA ILE A 54 3.97 -0.72 6.20
C ILE A 54 4.15 0.76 6.51
N TYR A 55 5.25 1.15 7.19
CA TYR A 55 5.53 2.54 7.49
C TYR A 55 5.61 3.39 6.21
N ASN A 56 6.38 2.94 5.22
CA ASN A 56 6.52 3.60 3.93
C ASN A 56 5.20 3.63 3.17
N GLY A 57 4.41 2.55 3.21
CA GLY A 57 3.08 2.49 2.60
C GLY A 57 2.11 3.52 3.17
N VAL A 58 2.10 3.69 4.50
CA VAL A 58 1.30 4.74 5.16
C VAL A 58 1.82 6.13 4.79
N LYS A 59 3.14 6.33 4.75
CA LYS A 59 3.77 7.59 4.34
C LYS A 59 3.37 7.98 2.91
N VAL A 60 3.38 7.02 1.98
CA VAL A 60 2.91 7.21 0.60
C VAL A 60 1.41 7.48 0.56
N ALA A 61 0.59 6.70 1.29
CA ALA A 61 -0.86 6.89 1.32
C ALA A 61 -1.25 8.30 1.82
N CYS A 62 -0.48 8.86 2.75
CA CYS A 62 -0.67 10.20 3.30
C CYS A 62 -0.05 11.33 2.44
N ASN A 63 0.75 11.01 1.41
CA ASN A 63 1.36 12.03 0.55
C ASN A 63 0.32 12.62 -0.42
N LYS A 64 0.26 13.95 -0.50
CA LYS A 64 -0.63 14.67 -1.43
C LYS A 64 -0.36 14.30 -2.89
N GLU A 65 0.89 13.99 -3.25
CA GLU A 65 1.29 13.63 -4.61
C GLU A 65 0.78 12.24 -5.06
N SER A 66 0.34 11.41 -4.12
CA SER A 66 -0.21 10.09 -4.39
C SER A 66 -1.69 10.14 -4.82
N HIS A 67 -2.35 11.28 -4.66
CA HIS A 67 -3.73 11.45 -5.13
C HIS A 67 -3.83 11.31 -6.65
N GLY A 68 -4.81 10.53 -7.10
CA GLY A 68 -5.07 10.34 -8.53
C GLY A 68 -4.01 9.52 -9.28
N LYS A 69 -3.04 8.91 -8.59
CA LYS A 69 -2.03 8.03 -9.20
C LYS A 69 -2.54 6.59 -9.43
N GLY A 70 -3.80 6.32 -9.11
CA GLY A 70 -4.37 4.98 -9.12
C GLY A 70 -3.92 4.18 -7.90
N ILE A 71 -3.83 2.86 -8.09
CA ILE A 71 -3.28 1.95 -7.08
C ILE A 71 -1.76 2.00 -7.10
N LEU A 72 -1.15 2.12 -5.93
CA LEU A 72 0.30 2.12 -5.73
C LEU A 72 0.73 0.87 -4.98
N VAL A 73 1.91 0.36 -5.29
CA VAL A 73 2.55 -0.73 -4.56
C VAL A 73 3.81 -0.19 -3.90
N VAL A 74 3.99 -0.51 -2.62
CA VAL A 74 5.21 -0.18 -1.87
C VAL A 74 5.79 -1.46 -1.30
N LEU A 75 6.96 -1.84 -1.83
CA LEU A 75 7.71 -3.04 -1.46
C LEU A 75 9.20 -2.72 -1.56
N GLY A 76 9.96 -3.00 -0.51
CA GLY A 76 11.40 -2.77 -0.50
C GLY A 76 11.73 -1.28 -0.51
N ASP A 77 12.75 -0.92 0.25
CA ASP A 77 13.40 0.39 0.22
C ASP A 77 14.91 0.14 0.28
#